data_AF-A0A345R742-F1
#
_entry.id   AF-A0A345R742-F1
#
_cell.length_a   1.000
_cell.length_b   1.000
_cell.length_c   1.000
_cell.angle_alpha   90.00
_cell.angle_beta   90.00
_cell.angle_gamma   90.00
#
_symmetry.space_group_name_H-M   'P 1'
#
loop_
_entity.id
_entity.type
_entity.pdbx_description
1 polymer ?
#
loop_
_entity_poly.entity_id
_entity_poly.type
_entity_poly.pdbx_seq_one_letter_code
_entity_poly.pdbx_strand_id
1 'polypeptide(L)'
;MSISQKISKFHRSEDGAILVFVAVALSVMIGMAAIAFDLGRVTTTQAELQSFADNVALAAAGELDGHADSITRATNAAASMIRDTQTFGVRNKDQLLSGETDYQLLFYEYPPNDSIEPGQAAQLLDTSDPASGPLAGFVRVIVDTHEIDTPLASATASLLGNARPFASVSAEAVAGFTLIACDITPIFICLPQPNLDVSEGQMIKMVSQGGGNEQWGPGNFGFLATNSDALAIDTAGACASAPAGQEDSCALAASRAVSMCFSQRGVETKPGLSVGNMIAGFNTRFDRFESSAKQFGSENKYDVDNFASSPHVLDGWITSANGNNCTSVQAPPYEVDGVIDTTATVGLPLDDCFGSGGCPTTRIGDGSFGAGLEDYLTINYGADFSQTIPTGIPAWFPINGTRYEIYNAEITNQNALQSILTAAGKAESSLPACQPPSPSRADPRRRVITVAGIDCAAHESELNGGSGVIPVAQFIEIFLVRPSESDGNGADAIIYGEVIRSVGSAPGGMGSGGVVHDLVQLYE
;
A
#
# COMPACT_ATOMS: atom_id res chain seq x y z
N MET A 1 55.55 -83.53 -9.88
CA MET A 1 55.65 -82.45 -8.87
C MET A 1 54.69 -82.81 -7.74
N SER A 2 55.18 -83.08 -6.52
CA SER A 2 54.31 -83.51 -5.42
C SER A 2 53.47 -82.33 -4.92
N ILE A 3 52.31 -82.60 -4.32
CA ILE A 3 51.39 -81.58 -3.78
C ILE A 3 52.12 -80.62 -2.81
N SER A 4 53.06 -81.15 -2.04
CA SER A 4 53.89 -80.36 -1.11
C SER A 4 54.73 -79.29 -1.82
N GLN A 5 55.21 -79.56 -3.05
CA GLN A 5 55.99 -78.60 -3.83
C GLN A 5 55.12 -77.50 -4.44
N LYS A 6 53.85 -77.81 -4.77
CA LYS A 6 52.90 -76.80 -5.24
C LYS A 6 52.49 -75.84 -4.12
N ILE A 7 52.27 -76.36 -2.92
CA ILE A 7 51.92 -75.56 -1.74
C ILE A 7 53.06 -74.62 -1.34
N SER A 8 54.31 -75.11 -1.33
CA SER A 8 55.46 -74.26 -1.00
C SER A 8 55.71 -73.17 -2.06
N LYS A 9 55.41 -73.43 -3.34
CA LYS A 9 55.55 -72.45 -4.42
C LYS A 9 54.45 -71.39 -4.37
N PHE A 10 53.22 -71.78 -4.00
CA PHE A 10 52.10 -70.86 -3.77
C PHE A 10 52.36 -69.94 -2.58
N HIS A 11 52.87 -70.47 -1.46
CA HIS A 11 53.21 -69.68 -0.28
C HIS A 11 54.37 -68.67 -0.51
N ARG A 12 55.20 -68.88 -1.53
CA ARG A 12 56.31 -67.99 -1.92
C ARG A 12 56.00 -67.10 -3.12
N SER A 13 54.81 -67.21 -3.72
CA SER A 13 54.44 -66.39 -4.88
C SER A 13 54.01 -65.00 -4.40
N GLU A 14 54.71 -63.97 -4.86
CA GLU A 14 54.40 -62.56 -4.60
C GLU A 14 53.48 -61.95 -5.67
N ASP A 15 53.08 -62.75 -6.68
CA ASP A 15 52.21 -62.33 -7.79
C ASP A 15 50.83 -61.84 -7.32
N GLY A 16 50.45 -62.14 -6.08
CA GLY A 16 49.21 -61.70 -5.43
C GLY A 16 49.30 -60.39 -4.63
N ALA A 17 50.47 -59.77 -4.49
CA ALA A 17 50.63 -58.54 -3.69
C ALA A 17 49.77 -57.37 -4.23
N ILE A 18 49.64 -57.27 -5.56
CA ILE A 18 48.78 -56.28 -6.22
C ILE A 18 47.31 -56.47 -5.85
N LEU A 19 46.86 -57.71 -5.64
CA LEU A 19 45.47 -58.03 -5.28
C LEU A 19 45.06 -57.38 -3.95
N VAL A 20 45.99 -57.33 -2.98
CA VAL A 20 45.73 -56.70 -1.66
C VAL A 20 45.53 -55.20 -1.81
N PHE A 21 46.40 -54.52 -2.57
CA PHE A 21 46.26 -53.09 -2.84
C PHE A 21 44.97 -52.78 -3.62
N VAL A 22 44.63 -53.59 -4.61
CA VAL A 22 43.37 -53.45 -5.37
C VAL A 22 42.16 -53.66 -4.46
N ALA A 23 42.17 -54.66 -3.59
CA ALA A 23 41.06 -54.93 -2.66
C ALA A 23 40.85 -53.78 -1.66
N VAL A 24 41.93 -53.23 -1.10
CA VAL A 24 41.87 -52.08 -0.19
C VAL A 24 41.38 -50.83 -0.91
N ALA A 25 41.96 -50.51 -2.08
CA ALA A 25 41.56 -49.35 -2.86
C ALA A 25 40.09 -49.42 -3.31
N LEU A 26 39.64 -50.59 -3.78
CA LEU A 26 38.25 -50.83 -4.16
C LEU A 26 37.31 -50.67 -2.97
N SER A 27 37.68 -51.20 -1.79
CA SER A 27 36.87 -51.05 -0.57
C SER A 27 36.72 -49.59 -0.16
N VAL A 28 37.80 -48.80 -0.24
CA VAL A 28 37.76 -47.36 0.05
C VAL A 28 36.89 -46.61 -0.97
N MET A 29 37.01 -46.93 -2.27
CA MET A 29 36.15 -46.31 -3.30
C MET A 29 34.66 -46.64 -3.11
N ILE A 30 34.32 -47.88 -2.78
CA ILE A 30 32.94 -48.27 -2.48
C ILE A 30 32.43 -47.55 -1.23
N GLY A 31 33.26 -47.45 -0.18
CA GLY A 31 32.92 -46.69 1.03
C GLY A 31 32.65 -45.21 0.77
N MET A 32 33.46 -44.56 -0.08
CA MET A 32 33.22 -43.16 -0.47
C MET A 32 31.94 -43.01 -1.30
N ALA A 33 31.70 -43.93 -2.25
CA ALA A 33 30.47 -43.92 -3.06
C ALA A 33 29.21 -44.11 -2.19
N ALA A 34 29.32 -44.94 -1.15
CA ALA A 34 28.26 -45.17 -0.18
C ALA A 34 27.89 -43.93 0.62
N ILE A 35 28.89 -43.23 1.15
CA ILE A 35 28.68 -41.97 1.88
C ILE A 35 28.07 -40.93 0.95
N ALA A 36 28.59 -40.78 -0.27
CA ALA A 36 28.07 -39.82 -1.24
C ALA A 36 26.61 -40.09 -1.60
N PHE A 37 26.20 -41.36 -1.72
CA PHE A 37 24.82 -41.72 -2.02
C PHE A 37 23.86 -41.43 -0.85
N ASP A 38 24.20 -41.88 0.36
CA ASP A 38 23.36 -41.64 1.54
C ASP A 38 23.28 -40.13 1.87
N LEU A 39 24.41 -39.41 1.78
CA LEU A 39 24.44 -37.96 1.96
C LEU A 39 23.62 -37.25 0.88
N GLY A 40 23.72 -37.68 -0.38
CA GLY A 40 22.94 -37.12 -1.49
C GLY A 40 21.43 -37.18 -1.21
N ARG A 41 20.94 -38.31 -0.70
CA ARG A 41 19.52 -38.44 -0.30
C ARG A 41 19.15 -37.46 0.81
N VAL A 42 19.98 -37.35 1.85
CA VAL A 42 19.74 -36.42 2.97
C VAL A 42 19.71 -34.97 2.49
N THR A 43 20.67 -34.56 1.67
CA THR A 43 20.75 -33.19 1.16
C THR A 43 19.62 -32.85 0.21
N THR A 44 19.19 -33.80 -0.64
CA THR A 44 18.06 -33.60 -1.54
C THR A 44 16.77 -33.44 -0.75
N THR A 45 16.51 -34.31 0.23
CA THR A 45 15.31 -34.18 1.06
C THR A 45 15.33 -32.92 1.92
N GLN A 46 16.49 -32.52 2.46
CA GLN A 46 16.59 -31.23 3.16
C GLN A 46 16.20 -30.06 2.26
N ALA A 47 16.66 -30.06 0.99
CA ALA A 47 16.32 -29.01 0.03
C ALA A 47 14.83 -29.05 -0.38
N GLU A 48 14.25 -30.24 -0.54
CA GLU A 48 12.81 -30.42 -0.78
C GLU A 48 11.98 -29.84 0.39
N LEU A 49 12.32 -30.18 1.64
CA LEU A 49 11.62 -29.67 2.81
C LEU A 49 11.78 -28.15 2.98
N GLN A 50 12.97 -27.60 2.69
CA GLN A 50 13.18 -26.15 2.74
C GLN A 50 12.33 -25.42 1.71
N SER A 51 12.35 -25.90 0.46
CA SER A 51 11.50 -25.35 -0.61
C SER A 51 10.02 -25.44 -0.26
N PHE A 52 9.58 -26.54 0.36
CA PHE A 52 8.21 -26.67 0.84
C PHE A 52 7.89 -25.65 1.94
N ALA A 53 8.75 -25.52 2.95
CA ALA A 53 8.59 -24.55 4.04
C ALA A 53 8.48 -23.11 3.51
N ASP A 54 9.37 -22.72 2.60
CA ASP A 54 9.43 -21.40 1.99
C ASP A 54 8.14 -21.06 1.22
N ASN A 55 7.63 -22.02 0.42
CA ASN A 55 6.39 -21.82 -0.33
C ASN A 55 5.16 -21.73 0.57
N VAL A 56 5.07 -22.56 1.62
CA VAL A 56 4.00 -22.48 2.62
C VAL A 56 4.06 -21.14 3.34
N ALA A 57 5.26 -20.68 3.72
CA ALA A 57 5.45 -19.41 4.42
C ALA A 57 5.02 -18.22 3.55
N LEU A 58 5.47 -18.16 2.29
CA LEU A 58 5.09 -17.11 1.34
C LEU A 58 3.57 -17.09 1.07
N ALA A 59 2.95 -18.26 0.89
CA ALA A 59 1.51 -18.36 0.66
C ALA A 59 0.70 -17.91 1.89
N ALA A 60 1.10 -18.35 3.09
CA ALA A 60 0.45 -17.93 4.32
C ALA A 60 0.66 -16.45 4.62
N ALA A 61 1.87 -15.93 4.40
CA ALA A 61 2.19 -14.53 4.61
C ALA A 61 1.37 -13.62 3.69
N GLY A 62 1.16 -13.99 2.42
CA GLY A 62 0.39 -13.20 1.46
C GLY A 62 -1.04 -12.88 1.89
N GLU A 63 -1.60 -13.62 2.83
CA GLU A 63 -2.96 -13.40 3.37
C GLU A 63 -2.99 -12.51 4.62
N LEU A 64 -1.82 -12.12 5.16
CA LEU A 64 -1.64 -11.32 6.38
C LEU A 64 -1.78 -9.81 6.13
N ASP A 65 -2.92 -9.41 5.58
CA ASP A 65 -3.26 -8.04 5.16
C ASP A 65 -3.84 -7.13 6.25
N GLY A 66 -3.81 -7.56 7.51
CA GLY A 66 -4.29 -6.75 8.64
C GLY A 66 -5.82 -6.75 8.86
N HIS A 67 -6.57 -7.64 8.20
CA HIS A 67 -7.99 -7.85 8.49
C HIS A 67 -8.21 -8.84 9.65
N ALA A 68 -9.40 -8.82 10.23
CA ALA A 68 -9.73 -9.71 11.35
C ALA A 68 -9.67 -11.21 10.99
N ASP A 69 -9.89 -11.57 9.73
CA ASP A 69 -9.90 -12.94 9.22
C ASP A 69 -8.58 -13.37 8.57
N SER A 70 -7.53 -12.53 8.56
CA SER A 70 -6.26 -12.79 7.87
C SER A 70 -5.59 -14.11 8.30
N ILE A 71 -5.57 -14.44 9.60
CA ILE A 71 -5.04 -15.72 10.10
C ILE A 71 -5.83 -16.91 9.54
N THR A 72 -7.16 -16.78 9.43
CA THR A 72 -8.02 -17.84 8.89
C THR A 72 -7.73 -18.03 7.41
N ARG A 73 -7.60 -16.94 6.64
CA ARG A 73 -7.24 -17.03 5.22
C ARG A 73 -5.83 -17.58 5.01
N ALA A 74 -4.85 -17.15 5.81
CA ALA A 74 -3.48 -17.66 5.78
C ALA A 74 -3.42 -19.18 6.01
N THR A 75 -4.16 -19.67 7.00
CA THR A 75 -4.25 -21.11 7.30
C THR A 75 -4.89 -21.88 6.14
N ASN A 76 -5.96 -21.33 5.55
CA ASN A 76 -6.61 -21.93 4.38
C ASN A 76 -5.72 -21.90 3.12
N ALA A 77 -4.97 -20.82 2.89
CA ALA A 77 -4.04 -20.71 1.77
C ALA A 77 -2.89 -21.73 1.90
N ALA A 78 -2.30 -21.85 3.10
CA ALA A 78 -1.30 -22.84 3.41
C ALA A 78 -1.80 -24.28 3.17
N ALA A 79 -3.04 -24.58 3.56
CA ALA A 79 -3.61 -25.92 3.43
C ALA A 79 -4.06 -26.26 1.99
N SER A 80 -4.49 -25.26 1.21
CA SER A 80 -5.11 -25.47 -0.10
C SER A 80 -4.17 -25.27 -1.29
N MET A 81 -3.18 -24.39 -1.18
CA MET A 81 -2.35 -23.98 -2.32
C MET A 81 -1.06 -24.77 -2.49
N ILE A 82 -0.50 -25.35 -1.43
CA ILE A 82 0.79 -26.04 -1.50
C ILE A 82 0.63 -27.55 -1.34
N ARG A 83 1.02 -28.27 -2.40
CA ARG A 83 1.21 -29.72 -2.39
C ARG A 83 2.58 -30.00 -2.96
N ASP A 84 3.43 -30.65 -2.17
CA ASP A 84 4.75 -31.08 -2.63
C ASP A 84 4.93 -32.58 -2.35
N THR A 85 5.99 -33.18 -2.87
CA THR A 85 6.28 -34.60 -2.69
C THR A 85 7.69 -34.80 -2.17
N GLN A 86 7.83 -35.57 -1.09
CA GLN A 86 9.12 -35.97 -0.55
C GLN A 86 9.61 -37.28 -1.19
N THR A 87 10.84 -37.30 -1.70
CA THR A 87 11.35 -38.43 -2.50
C THR A 87 11.88 -39.62 -1.67
N PHE A 88 12.34 -39.44 -0.41
CA PHE A 88 13.17 -40.44 0.30
C PHE A 88 12.75 -40.87 1.73
N GLY A 89 11.48 -40.73 2.13
CA GLY A 89 11.00 -41.04 3.49
C GLY A 89 11.02 -42.54 3.90
N VAL A 90 11.14 -42.80 5.22
CA VAL A 90 11.35 -44.14 5.83
C VAL A 90 10.13 -45.08 5.80
N ARG A 91 8.93 -44.59 5.49
CA ARG A 91 7.71 -45.43 5.61
C ARG A 91 6.72 -45.45 4.46
N ASN A 92 6.87 -44.62 3.43
CA ASN A 92 6.15 -44.75 2.17
C ASN A 92 6.97 -44.05 1.08
N LYS A 93 7.10 -44.69 -0.08
CA LYS A 93 7.55 -44.03 -1.31
C LYS A 93 6.72 -42.76 -1.52
N ASP A 94 7.36 -41.68 -1.96
CA ASP A 94 6.74 -40.42 -2.40
C ASP A 94 5.61 -39.96 -1.45
N GLN A 95 5.97 -39.34 -0.32
CA GLN A 95 4.95 -38.79 0.57
C GLN A 95 4.51 -37.42 0.05
N LEU A 96 3.22 -37.29 -0.26
CA LEU A 96 2.60 -36.00 -0.53
C LEU A 96 2.61 -35.18 0.76
N LEU A 97 3.35 -34.08 0.77
CA LEU A 97 3.32 -33.04 1.80
C LEU A 97 2.10 -32.17 1.51
N SER A 98 1.09 -32.22 2.38
CA SER A 98 -0.11 -31.40 2.26
C SER A 98 -0.84 -31.20 3.59
N GLY A 99 -0.99 -29.93 3.98
CA GLY A 99 -1.87 -29.51 5.08
C GLY A 99 -1.26 -29.58 6.48
N GLU A 100 -2.11 -29.37 7.48
CA GLU A 100 -1.77 -29.12 8.90
C GLU A 100 -1.11 -30.30 9.64
N THR A 101 -0.99 -31.47 9.01
CA THR A 101 -0.32 -32.63 9.62
C THR A 101 1.17 -32.70 9.31
N ASP A 102 1.67 -31.89 8.38
CA ASP A 102 3.06 -31.92 7.93
C ASP A 102 3.85 -30.67 8.36
N TYR A 103 3.16 -29.62 8.83
CA TYR A 103 3.77 -28.39 9.32
C TYR A 103 2.91 -27.70 10.39
N GLN A 104 3.57 -26.85 11.19
CA GLN A 104 2.94 -25.96 12.16
C GLN A 104 3.09 -24.51 11.72
N LEU A 105 2.01 -23.73 11.87
CA LEU A 105 1.99 -22.28 11.62
C LEU A 105 2.02 -21.52 12.95
N LEU A 106 2.92 -20.55 13.06
CA LEU A 106 3.03 -19.64 14.20
C LEU A 106 2.97 -18.20 13.70
N PHE A 107 2.10 -17.37 14.27
CA PHE A 107 1.87 -15.99 13.84
C PHE A 107 2.43 -14.98 14.82
N TYR A 108 3.02 -13.90 14.30
CA TYR A 108 3.68 -12.84 15.06
C TYR A 108 3.36 -11.45 14.49
N GLU A 109 3.39 -10.42 15.33
CA GLU A 109 3.23 -9.01 14.94
C GLU A 109 4.53 -8.41 14.37
N TYR A 110 5.66 -8.72 15.00
CA TYR A 110 7.00 -8.22 14.64
C TYR A 110 7.85 -9.36 14.06
N PRO A 111 8.89 -9.05 13.27
CA PRO A 111 9.76 -10.10 12.75
C PRO A 111 10.38 -10.88 13.91
N PRO A 112 10.35 -12.22 13.89
CA PRO A 112 11.11 -13.00 14.86
C PRO A 112 12.59 -12.66 14.71
N ASN A 113 13.28 -12.38 15.81
CA ASN A 113 14.74 -12.23 15.83
C ASN A 113 15.34 -13.43 16.58
N ASP A 114 16.64 -13.69 16.41
CA ASP A 114 17.34 -14.80 17.07
C ASP A 114 17.25 -14.79 18.62
N SER A 115 16.84 -13.66 19.22
CA SER A 115 16.59 -13.54 20.67
C SER A 115 15.15 -13.91 21.06
N ILE A 116 14.24 -13.98 20.09
CA ILE A 116 12.91 -14.58 20.19
C ILE A 116 13.11 -16.08 20.00
N GLU A 117 13.50 -16.76 21.07
CA GLU A 117 13.56 -18.22 21.09
C GLU A 117 12.24 -18.84 20.60
N PRO A 118 12.29 -20.01 19.95
CA PRO A 118 11.09 -20.75 19.58
C PRO A 118 10.24 -21.02 20.83
N GLY A 119 9.06 -20.41 20.92
CA GLY A 119 8.04 -20.81 21.90
C GLY A 119 7.90 -19.95 23.17
N GLN A 120 8.27 -18.67 23.17
CA GLN A 120 7.67 -17.76 24.15
C GLN A 120 6.19 -17.56 23.79
N ALA A 121 5.31 -18.41 24.36
CA ALA A 121 3.87 -18.38 24.14
C ALA A 121 3.23 -17.00 24.38
N ALA A 122 3.90 -16.13 25.14
CA ALA A 122 3.46 -14.76 25.43
C ALA A 122 3.56 -13.80 24.22
N GLN A 123 4.30 -14.15 23.16
CA GLN A 123 4.44 -13.34 21.95
C GLN A 123 3.78 -13.96 20.71
N LEU A 124 3.28 -15.19 20.84
CA LEU A 124 2.47 -15.81 19.80
C LEU A 124 1.09 -15.18 19.82
N LEU A 125 0.60 -14.82 18.64
CA LEU A 125 -0.77 -14.38 18.50
C LEU A 125 -1.73 -15.56 18.72
N ASP A 126 -2.78 -15.33 19.51
CA ASP A 126 -3.82 -16.32 19.74
C ASP A 126 -4.68 -16.42 18.48
N THR A 127 -4.56 -17.52 17.75
CA THR A 127 -5.31 -17.74 16.50
C THR A 127 -6.82 -17.89 16.72
N SER A 128 -7.27 -18.05 17.98
CA SER A 128 -8.68 -18.07 18.36
C SER A 128 -9.25 -16.68 18.70
N ASP A 129 -8.38 -15.67 18.90
CA ASP A 129 -8.79 -14.29 19.15
C ASP A 129 -8.88 -13.50 17.82
N PRO A 130 -10.06 -12.99 17.42
CA PRO A 130 -10.20 -12.13 16.25
C PRO A 130 -9.31 -10.87 16.28
N ALA A 131 -8.89 -10.39 17.45
CA ALA A 131 -7.98 -9.26 17.58
C ALA A 131 -6.54 -9.58 17.11
N SER A 132 -6.19 -10.86 16.99
CA SER A 132 -4.90 -11.31 16.47
C SER A 132 -4.77 -11.15 14.96
N GLY A 133 -5.89 -11.23 14.21
CA GLY A 133 -5.89 -11.13 12.74
C GLY A 133 -5.21 -9.84 12.24
N PRO A 134 -5.62 -8.66 12.73
CA PRO A 134 -5.04 -7.38 12.30
C PRO A 134 -3.59 -7.17 12.72
N LEU A 135 -3.15 -7.83 13.79
CA LEU A 135 -1.78 -7.76 14.29
C LEU A 135 -0.85 -8.75 13.57
N ALA A 136 -1.39 -9.86 13.03
CA ALA A 136 -0.59 -10.92 12.43
C ALA A 136 0.12 -10.41 11.19
N GLY A 137 1.44 -10.27 11.30
CA GLY A 137 2.24 -9.72 10.24
C GLY A 137 3.34 -10.61 9.68
N PHE A 138 3.69 -11.64 10.44
CA PHE A 138 4.66 -12.65 10.08
C PHE A 138 4.10 -14.02 10.40
N VAL A 139 4.51 -15.00 9.61
CA VAL A 139 4.23 -16.41 9.83
C VAL A 139 5.54 -17.18 9.79
N ARG A 140 5.72 -18.03 10.79
CA ARG A 140 6.78 -19.03 10.83
C ARG A 140 6.16 -20.38 10.55
N VAL A 141 6.76 -21.10 9.61
CA VAL A 141 6.38 -22.45 9.22
C VAL A 141 7.44 -23.40 9.73
N ILE A 142 7.05 -24.34 10.60
CA ILE A 142 7.92 -25.41 11.07
C ILE A 142 7.44 -26.70 10.44
N VAL A 143 8.23 -27.27 9.54
CA VAL A 143 7.93 -28.56 8.91
C VAL A 143 8.32 -29.67 9.88
N ASP A 144 7.45 -30.66 10.02
CA ASP A 144 7.67 -31.78 10.94
C ASP A 144 8.95 -32.56 10.57
N THR A 145 9.57 -33.17 11.58
CA THR A 145 10.82 -33.90 11.37
C THR A 145 10.57 -35.17 10.56
N HIS A 146 11.30 -35.33 9.46
CA HIS A 146 11.23 -36.49 8.60
C HIS A 146 12.48 -37.36 8.74
N GLU A 147 12.26 -38.66 8.91
CA GLU A 147 13.34 -39.64 8.89
C GLU A 147 13.63 -40.08 7.44
N ILE A 148 14.91 -40.23 7.13
CA ILE A 148 15.45 -40.64 5.83
C ILE A 148 16.23 -41.94 6.00
N ASP A 149 15.90 -42.90 5.14
CA ASP A 149 16.63 -44.16 5.06
C ASP A 149 18.03 -43.94 4.50
N THR A 150 19.05 -44.41 5.25
CA THR A 150 20.45 -44.45 4.82
C THR A 150 20.84 -45.89 4.51
N PRO A 151 20.52 -46.42 3.31
CA PRO A 151 20.60 -47.85 3.01
C PRO A 151 22.02 -48.39 3.10
N LEU A 152 23.04 -47.60 2.73
CA LEU A 152 24.42 -48.07 2.82
C LEU A 152 24.94 -48.01 4.26
N ALA A 153 24.66 -46.96 5.01
CA ALA A 153 24.97 -46.90 6.44
C ALA A 153 24.22 -47.99 7.23
N SER A 154 22.97 -48.29 6.85
CA SER A 154 22.18 -49.40 7.39
C SER A 154 22.74 -50.77 7.02
N ALA A 155 23.23 -50.95 5.79
CA ALA A 155 23.90 -52.19 5.38
C ALA A 155 25.21 -52.39 6.16
N THR A 156 26.03 -51.34 6.31
CA THR A 156 27.26 -51.38 7.10
C THR A 156 26.97 -51.63 8.57
N ALA A 157 25.96 -50.97 9.15
CA ALA A 157 25.55 -51.18 10.53
C ALA A 157 25.08 -52.64 10.74
N SER A 158 24.27 -53.17 9.82
CA SER A 158 23.82 -54.56 9.87
C SER A 158 24.97 -55.57 9.77
N LEU A 159 26.01 -55.27 8.97
CA LEU A 159 27.21 -56.11 8.87
C LEU A 159 28.06 -56.09 10.15
N LEU A 160 28.07 -54.96 10.86
CA LEU A 160 28.82 -54.77 12.10
C LEU A 160 28.02 -55.15 13.36
N GLY A 161 26.76 -55.59 13.21
CA GLY A 161 25.87 -55.92 14.33
C GLY A 161 25.33 -54.70 15.09
N ASN A 162 25.39 -53.51 14.49
CA ASN A 162 24.90 -52.26 15.04
C ASN A 162 23.43 -52.01 14.67
N ALA A 163 22.76 -51.15 15.43
CA ALA A 163 21.43 -50.65 15.08
C ALA A 163 21.45 -49.87 13.76
N ARG A 164 20.36 -49.96 12.98
CA ARG A 164 20.24 -49.26 11.69
C ARG A 164 20.13 -47.75 11.94
N PRO A 165 21.04 -46.93 11.40
CA PRO A 165 20.95 -45.48 11.50
C PRO A 165 19.89 -44.94 10.54
N PHE A 166 19.20 -43.88 10.99
CA PHE A 166 18.35 -43.02 10.16
C PHE A 166 18.91 -41.60 10.26
N ALA A 167 18.75 -40.83 9.19
CA ALA A 167 19.01 -39.39 9.23
C ALA A 167 17.68 -38.68 9.46
N SER A 168 17.65 -37.66 10.31
CA SER A 168 16.48 -36.81 10.51
C SER A 168 16.72 -35.45 9.86
N VAL A 169 15.74 -34.96 9.11
CA VAL A 169 15.75 -33.63 8.51
C VAL A 169 14.49 -32.88 8.92
N SER A 170 14.61 -31.57 9.04
CA SER A 170 13.50 -30.66 9.31
C SER A 170 13.78 -29.35 8.59
N ALA A 171 12.74 -28.59 8.30
CA ALA A 171 12.87 -27.29 7.65
C ALA A 171 12.01 -26.26 8.36
N GLU A 172 12.44 -25.02 8.26
CA GLU A 172 11.75 -23.88 8.82
C GLU A 172 11.88 -22.70 7.88
N ALA A 173 10.81 -21.90 7.77
CA ALA A 173 10.82 -20.67 7.03
C ALA A 173 9.99 -19.60 7.74
N VAL A 174 10.43 -18.35 7.68
CA VAL A 174 9.68 -17.18 8.15
C VAL A 174 9.36 -16.31 6.95
N ALA A 175 8.10 -15.93 6.81
CA ALA A 175 7.69 -14.95 5.82
C ALA A 175 6.84 -13.85 6.47
N GLY A 176 6.89 -12.66 5.89
CA GLY A 176 6.05 -11.55 6.29
C GLY A 176 5.45 -10.87 5.08
N PHE A 177 4.26 -10.32 5.26
CA PHE A 177 3.62 -9.41 4.32
C PHE A 177 3.84 -7.99 4.79
N THR A 178 3.91 -7.01 3.92
CA THR A 178 3.70 -5.61 4.30
C THR A 178 3.20 -4.87 3.10
N LEU A 179 2.25 -3.98 3.32
CA LEU A 179 1.74 -3.12 2.28
C LEU A 179 2.55 -1.82 2.31
N ILE A 180 3.07 -1.42 1.15
CA ILE A 180 3.89 -0.21 0.99
C ILE A 180 3.20 0.70 -0.02
N ALA A 181 2.86 1.92 0.39
CA ALA A 181 2.26 2.92 -0.46
C ALA A 181 3.32 3.94 -0.91
N CYS A 182 3.71 3.87 -2.18
CA CYS A 182 4.66 4.75 -2.84
C CYS A 182 3.96 5.92 -3.55
N ASP A 183 4.63 7.06 -3.66
CA ASP A 183 4.17 8.27 -4.35
C ASP A 183 2.81 8.83 -3.88
N ILE A 184 2.39 8.47 -2.66
CA ILE A 184 1.18 9.01 -2.04
C ILE A 184 1.40 10.44 -1.53
N THR A 185 0.31 11.13 -1.23
CA THR A 185 0.40 12.43 -0.56
C THR A 185 0.89 12.20 0.89
N PRO A 186 1.95 12.87 1.37
CA PRO A 186 2.54 12.61 2.68
C PRO A 186 1.72 13.18 3.84
N ILE A 187 0.44 12.81 3.90
CA ILE A 187 -0.50 13.17 4.95
C ILE A 187 -1.19 11.93 5.49
N PHE A 188 -1.60 12.03 6.75
CA PHE A 188 -2.49 11.07 7.39
C PHE A 188 -3.78 11.76 7.83
N ILE A 189 -4.86 11.00 7.92
CA ILE A 189 -6.13 11.44 8.47
C ILE A 189 -6.54 10.56 9.65
N CYS A 190 -7.15 11.18 10.66
CA CYS A 190 -7.76 10.48 11.77
C CYS A 190 -9.10 9.91 11.34
N LEU A 191 -9.24 8.59 11.43
CA LEU A 191 -10.46 7.88 11.05
C LEU A 191 -11.56 7.99 12.12
N PRO A 192 -12.85 7.86 11.74
CA PRO A 192 -13.94 7.78 12.71
C PRO A 192 -13.74 6.64 13.71
N GLN A 193 -14.36 6.76 14.89
CA GLN A 193 -14.34 5.75 15.96
C GLN A 193 -15.76 5.45 16.42
N PRO A 194 -16.09 4.21 16.84
CA PRO A 194 -15.20 3.04 16.95
C PRO A 194 -14.97 2.30 15.62
N ASN A 195 -15.66 2.72 14.55
CA ASN A 195 -15.47 2.15 13.22
C ASN A 195 -14.46 2.99 12.43
N LEU A 196 -13.32 2.39 12.09
CA LEU A 196 -12.24 3.01 11.32
C LEU A 196 -12.58 3.19 9.83
N ASP A 197 -13.73 2.69 9.37
CA ASP A 197 -14.08 2.70 7.96
C ASP A 197 -14.83 3.95 7.50
N VAL A 198 -14.63 4.24 6.22
CA VAL A 198 -15.35 5.27 5.46
C VAL A 198 -15.87 4.64 4.17
N SER A 199 -17.06 5.06 3.75
CA SER A 199 -17.72 4.52 2.56
C SER A 199 -17.53 5.43 1.34
N GLU A 200 -17.56 4.84 0.15
CA GLU A 200 -17.56 5.59 -1.12
C GLU A 200 -18.66 6.65 -1.14
N GLY A 201 -18.33 7.85 -1.64
CA GLY A 201 -19.23 9.00 -1.72
C GLY A 201 -19.31 9.86 -0.45
N GLN A 202 -18.91 9.34 0.71
CA GLN A 202 -18.88 10.14 1.94
C GLN A 202 -17.84 11.25 1.87
N MET A 203 -18.20 12.44 2.34
CA MET A 203 -17.28 13.55 2.42
C MET A 203 -16.56 13.62 3.77
N ILE A 204 -15.26 13.91 3.72
CA ILE A 204 -14.42 14.21 4.88
C ILE A 204 -14.00 15.68 4.80
N LYS A 205 -14.41 16.46 5.79
CA LYS A 205 -13.86 17.79 6.08
C LYS A 205 -12.61 17.61 6.92
N MET A 206 -11.48 17.53 6.23
CA MET A 206 -10.16 17.40 6.83
C MET A 206 -9.70 18.76 7.37
N VAL A 207 -9.32 18.84 8.65
CA VAL A 207 -8.75 20.06 9.24
C VAL A 207 -7.41 19.78 9.89
N SER A 208 -6.41 20.60 9.54
CA SER A 208 -5.07 20.46 10.11
C SER A 208 -5.16 20.71 11.60
N GLN A 209 -4.38 19.98 12.40
CA GLN A 209 -4.25 20.35 13.80
C GLN A 209 -3.47 21.68 13.90
N GLY A 210 -4.17 22.78 14.17
CA GLY A 210 -3.57 24.05 14.56
C GLY A 210 -2.91 23.92 15.92
N GLY A 211 -1.73 24.53 16.08
CA GLY A 211 -0.99 24.48 17.34
C GLY A 211 -1.86 24.92 18.53
N GLY A 212 -2.20 23.97 19.42
CA GLY A 212 -3.05 24.18 20.58
C GLY A 212 -3.34 22.86 21.32
N ASN A 213 -4.09 22.93 22.42
CA ASN A 213 -4.54 21.76 23.21
C ASN A 213 -5.71 21.00 22.54
N GLU A 214 -5.94 21.15 21.24
CA GLU A 214 -7.02 20.43 20.57
C GLU A 214 -6.64 18.97 20.38
N GLN A 215 -7.45 18.10 20.99
CA GLN A 215 -7.29 16.67 20.94
C GLN A 215 -7.53 16.15 19.52
N TRP A 216 -6.68 15.23 19.07
CA TRP A 216 -6.84 14.57 17.78
C TRP A 216 -8.19 13.85 17.72
N GLY A 217 -8.98 14.14 16.68
CA GLY A 217 -10.27 13.52 16.46
C GLY A 217 -10.54 13.22 14.99
N PRO A 218 -11.63 12.49 14.69
CA PRO A 218 -11.99 12.12 13.33
C PRO A 218 -12.02 13.33 12.38
N GLY A 219 -11.36 13.19 11.23
CA GLY A 219 -11.22 14.26 10.25
C GLY A 219 -10.14 15.30 10.57
N ASN A 220 -9.37 15.17 11.66
CA ASN A 220 -8.09 15.85 11.72
C ASN A 220 -7.10 15.19 10.76
N PHE A 221 -6.15 15.98 10.25
CA PHE A 221 -5.06 15.45 9.45
C PHE A 221 -3.73 16.08 9.85
N GLY A 222 -2.66 15.36 9.56
CA GLY A 222 -1.29 15.80 9.79
C GLY A 222 -0.36 15.26 8.72
N PHE A 223 0.94 15.51 8.89
CA PHE A 223 1.96 15.15 7.91
C PHE A 223 2.70 13.89 8.32
N LEU A 224 3.04 13.09 7.32
CA LEU A 224 3.95 11.97 7.50
C LEU A 224 5.39 12.47 7.38
N ALA A 225 6.25 11.98 8.27
CA ALA A 225 7.68 12.18 8.14
C ALA A 225 8.22 11.24 7.07
N THR A 226 8.93 11.79 6.09
CA THR A 226 9.83 10.98 5.25
C THR A 226 10.96 10.54 6.17
N ASN A 227 11.06 9.24 6.44
CA ASN A 227 12.13 8.72 7.28
C ASN A 227 13.51 9.22 6.79
N SER A 228 14.44 9.44 7.71
CA SER A 228 15.80 9.87 7.36
C SER A 228 16.62 8.78 6.65
N ASP A 229 16.10 7.54 6.55
CA ASP A 229 16.89 6.36 6.18
C ASP A 229 16.29 5.39 5.15
N ALA A 230 15.18 5.70 4.45
CA ALA A 230 14.79 4.83 3.33
C ALA A 230 14.32 5.53 2.06
N LEU A 231 13.51 6.58 2.09
CA LEU A 231 12.98 7.17 0.84
C LEU A 231 12.76 8.67 0.99
N ALA A 232 13.87 9.41 1.04
CA ALA A 232 13.88 10.86 0.89
C ALA A 232 13.42 11.24 -0.53
N ILE A 233 12.94 12.48 -0.69
CA ILE A 233 12.63 13.09 -2.00
C ILE A 233 13.72 12.72 -3.00
N ASP A 234 13.32 12.12 -4.11
CA ASP A 234 14.25 11.72 -5.15
C ASP A 234 15.06 12.95 -5.61
N THR A 235 16.37 12.82 -5.53
CA THR A 235 17.31 13.85 -5.99
C THR A 235 17.29 14.02 -7.51
N ALA A 236 16.62 13.12 -8.24
CA ALA A 236 16.26 13.24 -9.65
C ALA A 236 14.76 13.52 -9.90
N GLY A 237 13.94 13.63 -8.84
CA GLY A 237 12.49 13.84 -8.93
C GLY A 237 12.08 15.30 -9.19
N ALA A 238 10.77 15.52 -9.33
CA ALA A 238 10.18 16.84 -9.59
C ALA A 238 10.59 17.93 -8.58
N CYS A 239 10.92 17.52 -7.35
CA CYS A 239 11.28 18.39 -6.24
C CYS A 239 12.78 18.50 -5.94
N ALA A 240 13.65 17.97 -6.81
CA ALA A 240 15.11 18.03 -6.64
C ALA A 240 15.64 19.48 -6.48
N SER A 241 14.99 20.47 -7.09
CA SER A 241 15.35 21.88 -7.03
C SER A 241 14.48 22.69 -6.06
N ALA A 242 13.74 22.04 -5.15
CA ALA A 242 12.99 22.72 -4.11
C ALA A 242 13.94 23.45 -3.15
N PRO A 243 13.67 24.72 -2.77
CA PRO A 243 14.43 25.41 -1.74
C PRO A 243 14.36 24.68 -0.39
N ALA A 244 15.44 24.76 0.39
CA ALA A 244 15.47 24.22 1.74
C ALA A 244 14.30 24.77 2.59
N GLY A 245 13.50 23.88 3.19
CA GLY A 245 12.29 24.21 3.96
C GLY A 245 11.00 24.33 3.15
N GLN A 246 11.00 24.01 1.86
CA GLN A 246 9.81 23.98 0.98
C GLN A 246 9.59 22.62 0.30
N GLU A 247 10.33 21.60 0.73
CA GLU A 247 10.28 20.22 0.25
C GLU A 247 8.86 19.65 0.34
N ASP A 248 8.19 19.84 1.48
CA ASP A 248 6.83 19.34 1.69
C ASP A 248 5.82 20.07 0.80
N SER A 249 5.96 21.39 0.63
CA SER A 249 5.09 22.18 -0.27
C SER A 249 5.27 21.74 -1.71
N CYS A 250 6.50 21.41 -2.11
CA CYS A 250 6.79 20.85 -3.42
C CYS A 250 6.19 19.45 -3.59
N ALA A 251 6.35 18.56 -2.61
CA ALA A 251 5.79 17.22 -2.64
C ALA A 251 4.24 17.25 -2.72
N LEU A 252 3.60 18.17 -1.99
CA LEU A 252 2.17 18.40 -2.10
C LEU A 252 1.78 18.97 -3.47
N ALA A 253 2.57 19.90 -4.02
CA ALA A 253 2.28 20.57 -5.28
C ALA A 253 2.54 19.71 -6.52
N ALA A 254 3.45 18.74 -6.44
CA ALA A 254 3.85 17.92 -7.58
C ALA A 254 2.66 17.15 -8.17
N SER A 255 2.63 17.03 -9.50
CA SER A 255 1.68 16.20 -10.25
C SER A 255 2.20 14.78 -10.49
N ARG A 256 3.47 14.52 -10.15
CA ARG A 256 4.20 13.28 -10.43
C ARG A 256 5.07 12.88 -9.27
N ALA A 257 5.43 11.61 -9.26
CA ALA A 257 6.25 10.93 -8.28
C ALA A 257 7.39 11.81 -7.74
N VAL A 258 7.37 12.00 -6.42
CA VAL A 258 8.45 12.58 -5.61
C VAL A 258 9.34 11.48 -5.03
N SER A 259 8.98 10.21 -5.26
CA SER A 259 9.58 8.95 -4.80
C SER A 259 9.67 8.83 -3.28
N MET A 260 8.52 8.82 -2.62
CA MET A 260 8.41 8.50 -1.18
C MET A 260 7.48 7.31 -0.98
N CYS A 261 7.86 6.34 -0.16
CA CYS A 261 6.97 5.24 0.21
C CYS A 261 6.79 5.11 1.71
N PHE A 262 5.58 4.72 2.11
CA PHE A 262 5.16 4.57 3.49
C PHE A 262 4.68 3.13 3.70
N SER A 263 5.17 2.49 4.76
CA SER A 263 4.72 1.15 5.14
C SER A 263 3.42 1.25 5.93
N GLN A 264 2.46 0.38 5.65
CA GLN A 264 1.24 0.26 6.44
C GLN A 264 1.54 -0.07 7.91
N ARG A 265 2.66 -0.75 8.20
CA ARG A 265 3.01 -1.14 9.58
C ARG A 265 3.60 -0.03 10.42
N GLY A 266 4.01 1.06 9.79
CA GLY A 266 4.75 2.06 10.52
C GLY A 266 4.99 3.30 9.71
N VAL A 267 4.28 4.36 10.10
CA VAL A 267 4.52 5.72 9.65
C VAL A 267 4.84 6.60 10.85
N GLU A 268 5.71 7.57 10.64
CA GLU A 268 6.02 8.58 11.64
C GLU A 268 5.33 9.89 11.26
N THR A 269 4.98 10.69 12.26
CA THR A 269 4.36 12.00 12.04
C THR A 269 5.40 13.12 12.08
N LYS A 270 5.19 14.14 11.24
CA LYS A 270 6.04 15.33 11.16
C LYS A 270 5.33 16.53 11.81
N PRO A 271 5.90 17.13 12.86
CA PRO A 271 5.35 18.35 13.43
C PRO A 271 5.77 19.56 12.59
N GLY A 272 4.92 20.58 12.50
CA GLY A 272 5.34 21.94 12.15
C GLY A 272 5.33 22.35 10.67
N LEU A 273 4.48 21.78 9.81
CA LEU A 273 4.29 22.37 8.47
C LEU A 273 3.49 23.68 8.55
N SER A 274 3.96 24.71 7.83
CA SER A 274 3.23 25.98 7.69
C SER A 274 1.92 25.78 6.91
N VAL A 275 0.80 26.14 7.54
CA VAL A 275 -0.57 26.09 6.97
C VAL A 275 -0.65 26.75 5.60
N GLY A 276 0.01 27.91 5.43
CA GLY A 276 0.01 28.63 4.15
C GLY A 276 0.71 27.87 3.02
N ASN A 277 1.79 27.13 3.31
CA ASN A 277 2.52 26.35 2.31
C ASN A 277 1.75 25.09 1.87
N MET A 278 0.96 24.54 2.80
CA MET A 278 0.06 23.42 2.55
C MET A 278 -1.09 23.84 1.62
N ILE A 279 -1.80 24.90 1.98
CA ILE A 279 -2.92 25.42 1.16
C ILE A 279 -2.42 25.69 -0.26
N ALA A 280 -1.28 26.37 -0.38
CA ALA A 280 -0.67 26.65 -1.68
C ALA A 280 -0.33 25.39 -2.48
N GLY A 281 0.17 24.33 -1.83
CA GLY A 281 0.51 23.06 -2.49
C GLY A 281 -0.70 22.28 -2.99
N PHE A 282 -1.78 22.18 -2.21
CA PHE A 282 -3.01 21.52 -2.66
C PHE A 282 -3.70 22.27 -3.80
N ASN A 283 -3.68 23.61 -3.73
CA ASN A 283 -4.40 24.48 -4.66
C ASN A 283 -3.81 24.50 -6.08
N THR A 284 -2.59 23.99 -6.30
CA THR A 284 -2.06 23.80 -7.66
C THR A 284 -2.91 22.83 -8.49
N ARG A 285 -3.59 21.86 -7.86
CA ARG A 285 -4.53 20.94 -8.53
C ARG A 285 -5.74 21.66 -9.13
N PHE A 286 -6.05 22.84 -8.61
CA PHE A 286 -7.15 23.71 -9.00
C PHE A 286 -6.65 24.91 -9.85
N ASP A 287 -5.44 24.83 -10.40
CA ASP A 287 -4.83 25.90 -11.21
C ASP A 287 -4.52 27.20 -10.44
N ARG A 288 -4.49 27.13 -9.11
CA ARG A 288 -4.22 28.26 -8.25
C ARG A 288 -2.78 28.23 -7.73
N PHE A 289 -1.92 29.02 -8.37
CA PHE A 289 -0.50 29.15 -8.01
C PHE A 289 -0.27 30.39 -7.14
N GLU A 290 -0.62 30.29 -5.86
CA GLU A 290 -0.53 31.38 -4.88
C GLU A 290 0.63 31.17 -3.88
N SER A 291 1.01 32.23 -3.13
CA SER A 291 2.01 32.15 -2.05
C SER A 291 3.28 31.37 -2.41
N SER A 292 3.63 30.29 -1.67
CA SER A 292 4.80 29.46 -1.94
C SER A 292 4.72 28.68 -3.25
N ALA A 293 3.51 28.44 -3.76
CA ALA A 293 3.29 27.72 -5.01
C ALA A 293 3.44 28.58 -6.26
N LYS A 294 3.52 29.92 -6.14
CA LYS A 294 3.77 30.82 -7.30
C LYS A 294 4.96 30.41 -8.15
N GLN A 295 6.01 29.86 -7.53
CA GLN A 295 7.21 29.44 -8.24
C GLN A 295 6.96 28.24 -9.18
N PHE A 296 5.96 27.40 -8.89
CA PHE A 296 5.62 26.20 -9.66
C PHE A 296 4.76 26.51 -10.90
N GLY A 297 4.15 27.70 -10.95
CA GLY A 297 3.35 28.17 -12.09
C GLY A 297 4.16 28.92 -13.14
N SER A 298 5.49 28.82 -13.14
CA SER A 298 6.36 29.50 -14.09
C SER A 298 7.26 28.52 -14.84
N GLU A 299 7.23 28.56 -16.18
CA GLU A 299 7.97 27.66 -17.07
C GLU A 299 9.51 27.78 -16.93
N ASN A 300 9.99 28.84 -16.28
CA ASN A 300 11.43 29.17 -16.23
C ASN A 300 12.20 28.46 -15.11
N LYS A 301 11.53 27.91 -14.09
CA LYS A 301 12.21 27.31 -12.90
C LYS A 301 11.89 25.83 -12.70
N TYR A 302 10.70 25.38 -13.09
CA TYR A 302 10.24 24.01 -12.92
C TYR A 302 9.57 23.51 -14.21
N ASP A 303 9.69 22.21 -14.49
CA ASP A 303 8.99 21.58 -15.60
C ASP A 303 7.47 21.70 -15.38
N VAL A 304 6.78 22.27 -16.38
CA VAL A 304 5.34 22.52 -16.36
C VAL A 304 4.53 21.26 -16.11
N ASP A 305 4.99 20.11 -16.63
CA ASP A 305 4.28 18.85 -16.51
C ASP A 305 4.43 18.24 -15.11
N ASN A 306 5.46 18.62 -14.35
CA ASN A 306 5.70 18.16 -12.98
C ASN A 306 4.84 18.87 -11.94
N PHE A 307 4.21 19.99 -12.31
CA PHE A 307 3.34 20.78 -11.43
C PHE A 307 2.01 21.14 -12.09
N ALA A 308 1.65 20.44 -13.18
CA ALA A 308 0.44 20.72 -13.94
C ALA A 308 -0.82 20.63 -13.07
N SER A 309 -1.76 21.50 -13.38
CA SER A 309 -3.10 21.52 -12.81
C SER A 309 -3.91 20.31 -13.27
N SER A 310 -5.06 20.08 -12.64
CA SER A 310 -6.03 19.13 -13.18
C SER A 310 -6.43 19.53 -14.60
N PRO A 311 -6.68 18.58 -15.53
CA PRO A 311 -7.27 18.92 -16.82
C PRO A 311 -8.62 19.61 -16.67
N HIS A 312 -9.35 19.38 -15.58
CA HIS A 312 -10.64 20.02 -15.28
C HIS A 312 -10.57 20.82 -13.97
N VAL A 313 -10.85 22.12 -14.05
CA VAL A 313 -10.62 23.06 -12.95
C VAL A 313 -11.85 23.80 -12.43
N LEU A 314 -13.05 23.52 -12.95
CA LEU A 314 -14.28 24.17 -12.49
C LEU A 314 -14.48 23.99 -10.98
N ASP A 315 -14.44 25.07 -10.22
CA ASP A 315 -14.49 25.09 -8.76
C ASP A 315 -15.13 26.36 -8.15
N GLY A 316 -15.61 27.30 -8.99
CA GLY A 316 -16.14 28.59 -8.54
C GLY A 316 -15.07 29.67 -8.42
N TRP A 317 -13.90 29.49 -9.03
CA TRP A 317 -12.82 30.48 -9.09
C TRP A 317 -12.43 30.81 -10.52
N ILE A 318 -12.47 32.11 -10.84
CA ILE A 318 -12.01 32.62 -12.12
C ILE A 318 -10.49 32.73 -12.05
N THR A 319 -9.81 31.80 -12.73
CA THR A 319 -8.37 31.77 -12.85
C THR A 319 -7.93 32.25 -14.23
N SER A 320 -6.95 33.15 -14.26
CA SER A 320 -6.40 33.72 -15.50
C SER A 320 -4.88 33.78 -15.47
N ALA A 321 -4.26 33.44 -16.58
CA ALA A 321 -2.83 33.60 -16.81
C ALA A 321 -2.54 34.87 -17.63
N ASN A 322 -1.55 35.65 -17.18
CA ASN A 322 -1.00 36.78 -17.93
C ASN A 322 0.53 36.67 -17.97
N GLY A 323 1.04 36.00 -19.00
CA GLY A 323 2.44 35.55 -19.02
C GLY A 323 2.70 34.60 -17.86
N ASN A 324 3.76 34.86 -17.08
CA ASN A 324 4.14 34.04 -15.92
C ASN A 324 3.32 34.35 -14.65
N ASN A 325 2.35 35.26 -14.72
CA ASN A 325 1.53 35.60 -13.57
C ASN A 325 0.20 34.86 -13.62
N CYS A 326 -0.05 34.05 -12.59
CA CYS A 326 -1.34 33.44 -12.33
C CYS A 326 -2.12 34.28 -11.32
N THR A 327 -3.39 34.57 -11.63
CA THR A 327 -4.31 35.24 -10.70
C THR A 327 -5.62 34.48 -10.64
N SER A 328 -6.12 34.28 -9.43
CA SER A 328 -7.40 33.62 -9.17
C SER A 328 -8.26 34.53 -8.30
N VAL A 329 -9.52 34.71 -8.70
CA VAL A 329 -10.53 35.47 -7.96
C VAL A 329 -11.79 34.64 -7.85
N GLN A 330 -12.50 34.78 -6.74
CA GLN A 330 -13.75 34.03 -6.55
C GLN A 330 -14.78 34.47 -7.59
N ALA A 331 -15.53 33.52 -8.15
CA ALA A 331 -16.67 33.82 -9.00
C ALA A 331 -17.71 34.66 -8.23
N PRO A 332 -18.45 35.54 -8.91
CA PRO A 332 -19.50 36.31 -8.24
C PRO A 332 -20.54 35.36 -7.65
N PRO A 333 -21.16 35.71 -6.50
CA PRO A 333 -22.29 34.95 -5.97
C PRO A 333 -23.43 34.91 -6.99
N TYR A 334 -24.10 33.76 -7.10
CA TYR A 334 -25.20 33.59 -8.05
C TYR A 334 -26.38 34.54 -7.81
N GLU A 335 -26.69 34.83 -6.55
CA GLU A 335 -27.76 35.76 -6.19
C GLU A 335 -27.32 36.67 -5.04
N VAL A 336 -27.55 37.97 -5.21
CA VAL A 336 -27.40 38.97 -4.14
C VAL A 336 -28.65 39.83 -4.13
N ASP A 337 -29.31 39.92 -2.98
CA ASP A 337 -30.51 40.76 -2.79
C ASP A 337 -31.61 40.53 -3.85
N GLY A 338 -31.82 39.27 -4.28
CA GLY A 338 -32.82 38.91 -5.30
C GLY A 338 -32.38 39.17 -6.75
N VAL A 339 -31.14 39.62 -6.97
CA VAL A 339 -30.59 39.85 -8.31
C VAL A 339 -29.68 38.69 -8.68
N ILE A 340 -30.03 37.99 -9.76
CA ILE A 340 -29.27 36.87 -10.28
C ILE A 340 -28.11 37.38 -11.15
N ASP A 341 -26.89 36.92 -10.86
CA ASP A 341 -25.72 37.06 -11.73
C ASP A 341 -25.54 35.79 -12.56
N THR A 342 -25.89 35.88 -13.84
CA THR A 342 -25.81 34.74 -14.76
C THR A 342 -24.37 34.32 -15.07
N THR A 343 -23.37 35.16 -14.78
CA THR A 343 -21.95 34.86 -15.01
C THR A 343 -21.34 33.98 -13.92
N ALA A 344 -22.04 33.84 -12.78
CA ALA A 344 -21.61 33.04 -11.64
C ALA A 344 -21.43 31.56 -11.98
N THR A 345 -20.48 30.95 -11.30
CA THR A 345 -20.17 29.52 -11.33
C THR A 345 -19.92 29.05 -9.91
N VAL A 346 -20.16 27.77 -9.67
CA VAL A 346 -19.94 27.12 -8.37
C VAL A 346 -19.16 25.83 -8.54
N GLY A 347 -18.34 25.49 -7.55
CA GLY A 347 -17.69 24.18 -7.50
C GLY A 347 -18.65 23.07 -7.11
N LEU A 348 -18.17 21.83 -7.20
CA LEU A 348 -18.93 20.67 -6.76
C LEU A 348 -19.39 20.82 -5.31
N PRO A 349 -20.65 20.45 -4.99
CA PRO A 349 -21.26 20.72 -3.71
C PRO A 349 -20.65 19.88 -2.57
N LEU A 350 -20.76 20.38 -1.35
CA LEU A 350 -20.48 19.60 -0.14
C LEU A 350 -21.65 18.68 0.20
N ASP A 351 -21.51 17.80 1.19
CA ASP A 351 -22.69 17.10 1.75
C ASP A 351 -23.65 18.14 2.34
N ASP A 352 -24.95 18.01 2.03
CA ASP A 352 -26.02 18.91 2.50
C ASP A 352 -26.10 18.92 4.03
N CYS A 353 -25.68 17.83 4.67
CA CYS A 353 -25.59 17.70 6.11
C CYS A 353 -24.66 18.75 6.75
N PHE A 354 -23.63 19.24 6.04
CA PHE A 354 -22.69 20.24 6.58
C PHE A 354 -23.36 21.60 6.70
N GLY A 355 -24.24 21.95 5.74
CA GLY A 355 -25.00 23.19 5.75
C GLY A 355 -26.14 23.17 6.77
N SER A 356 -26.81 22.02 6.93
CA SER A 356 -27.92 21.85 7.88
C SER A 356 -27.48 21.57 9.32
N GLY A 357 -26.21 21.22 9.54
CA GLY A 357 -25.70 20.75 10.84
C GLY A 357 -26.15 19.33 11.20
N GLY A 358 -26.62 18.55 10.23
CA GLY A 358 -27.14 17.19 10.40
C GLY A 358 -26.12 16.06 10.18
N CYS A 359 -24.85 16.38 9.93
CA CYS A 359 -23.84 15.34 9.66
C CYS A 359 -23.60 14.41 10.85
N PRO A 360 -23.22 13.14 10.60
CA PRO A 360 -22.84 12.19 11.65
C PRO A 360 -21.81 12.73 12.64
N THR A 361 -20.84 13.50 12.14
CA THR A 361 -19.91 14.30 12.95
C THR A 361 -19.72 15.66 12.31
N THR A 362 -19.08 16.59 13.00
CA THR A 362 -18.73 17.91 12.43
C THR A 362 -17.70 17.84 11.30
N ARG A 363 -17.12 16.65 11.05
CA ARG A 363 -16.03 16.43 10.07
C ARG A 363 -16.34 15.35 9.02
N ILE A 364 -17.29 14.46 9.28
CA ILE A 364 -17.65 13.35 8.39
C ILE A 364 -19.10 13.53 7.96
N GLY A 365 -19.32 13.60 6.66
CA GLY A 365 -20.64 13.70 6.06
C GLY A 365 -21.26 12.36 5.70
N ASP A 366 -22.49 12.41 5.19
CA ASP A 366 -23.33 11.24 4.89
C ASP A 366 -23.32 10.85 3.40
N GLY A 367 -22.58 11.56 2.56
CA GLY A 367 -22.54 11.37 1.10
C GLY A 367 -23.75 11.93 0.36
N SER A 368 -24.68 12.61 1.05
CA SER A 368 -25.88 13.20 0.44
C SER A 368 -25.66 14.67 0.10
N PHE A 369 -25.82 15.02 -1.18
CA PHE A 369 -25.63 16.38 -1.70
C PHE A 369 -26.72 16.79 -2.70
N GLY A 370 -27.94 16.28 -2.55
CA GLY A 370 -29.02 16.48 -3.52
C GLY A 370 -29.41 17.95 -3.70
N ALA A 371 -29.50 18.72 -2.61
CA ALA A 371 -29.78 20.15 -2.69
C ALA A 371 -28.61 20.90 -3.33
N GLY A 372 -27.38 20.59 -2.92
CA GLY A 372 -26.19 21.16 -3.55
C GLY A 372 -26.03 20.78 -5.04
N LEU A 373 -26.48 19.60 -5.47
CA LEU A 373 -26.45 19.16 -6.86
C LEU A 373 -27.47 19.94 -7.71
N GLU A 374 -28.66 20.20 -7.16
CA GLU A 374 -29.66 21.07 -7.78
C GLU A 374 -29.07 22.46 -8.02
N ASP A 375 -28.47 23.07 -6.99
CA ASP A 375 -27.79 24.37 -7.10
C ASP A 375 -26.66 24.33 -8.15
N TYR A 376 -25.81 23.30 -8.13
CA TYR A 376 -24.72 23.13 -9.09
C TYR A 376 -25.22 23.08 -10.54
N LEU A 377 -26.27 22.30 -10.80
CA LEU A 377 -26.85 22.14 -12.14
C LEU A 377 -27.61 23.39 -12.58
N THR A 378 -28.35 24.05 -11.69
CA THR A 378 -29.03 25.32 -12.00
C THR A 378 -28.01 26.42 -12.32
N ILE A 379 -26.96 26.55 -11.51
CA ILE A 379 -25.97 27.61 -11.69
C ILE A 379 -25.10 27.34 -12.90
N ASN A 380 -24.45 26.17 -13.01
CA ASN A 380 -23.45 25.92 -14.05
C ASN A 380 -24.06 25.50 -15.40
N TYR A 381 -25.14 24.71 -15.37
CA TYR A 381 -25.76 24.15 -16.58
C TYR A 381 -27.04 24.87 -17.00
N GLY A 382 -27.60 25.75 -16.15
CA GLY A 382 -28.89 26.37 -16.40
C GLY A 382 -30.05 25.37 -16.33
N ALA A 383 -29.91 24.31 -15.53
CA ALA A 383 -30.95 23.32 -15.36
C ALA A 383 -32.19 23.89 -14.66
N ASP A 384 -33.37 23.47 -15.10
CA ASP A 384 -34.67 23.88 -14.55
C ASP A 384 -35.33 22.70 -13.83
N PHE A 385 -35.51 22.87 -12.52
CA PHE A 385 -36.13 21.90 -11.60
C PHE A 385 -37.58 22.25 -11.24
N SER A 386 -38.21 23.22 -11.92
CA SER A 386 -39.61 23.59 -11.70
C SER A 386 -40.62 22.50 -12.07
N GLN A 387 -40.18 21.45 -12.75
CA GLN A 387 -40.99 20.32 -13.21
C GLN A 387 -40.51 19.00 -12.59
N THR A 388 -41.39 17.99 -12.57
CA THR A 388 -41.08 16.65 -12.02
C THR A 388 -39.91 15.96 -12.72
N ILE A 389 -39.66 16.28 -13.99
CA ILE A 389 -38.49 15.84 -14.74
C ILE A 389 -37.66 17.10 -15.05
N PRO A 390 -36.49 17.27 -14.43
CA PRO A 390 -35.64 18.41 -14.70
C PRO A 390 -35.22 18.49 -16.17
N THR A 391 -35.06 19.71 -16.68
CA THR A 391 -34.56 19.96 -18.04
C THR A 391 -33.24 20.73 -18.01
N GLY A 392 -32.51 20.77 -19.12
CA GLY A 392 -31.21 21.45 -19.20
C GLY A 392 -30.02 20.63 -18.70
N ILE A 393 -30.26 19.43 -18.16
CA ILE A 393 -29.19 18.50 -17.78
C ILE A 393 -28.76 17.69 -19.01
N PRO A 394 -27.46 17.67 -19.36
CA PRO A 394 -26.97 16.86 -20.46
C PRO A 394 -27.17 15.36 -20.22
N ALA A 395 -27.50 14.60 -21.27
CA ALA A 395 -27.77 13.16 -21.16
C ALA A 395 -26.58 12.32 -20.66
N TRP A 396 -25.36 12.84 -20.75
CA TRP A 396 -24.15 12.19 -20.26
C TRP A 396 -23.86 12.46 -18.77
N PHE A 397 -24.60 13.37 -18.13
CA PHE A 397 -24.34 13.79 -16.75
C PHE A 397 -24.89 12.75 -15.75
N PRO A 398 -24.07 12.25 -14.80
CA PRO A 398 -24.49 11.20 -13.85
C PRO A 398 -25.24 11.80 -12.65
N ILE A 399 -26.54 12.06 -12.80
CA ILE A 399 -27.38 12.68 -11.76
C ILE A 399 -27.52 11.87 -10.44
N ASN A 400 -27.23 10.58 -10.46
CA ASN A 400 -27.26 9.70 -9.28
C ASN A 400 -25.85 9.23 -8.89
N GLY A 401 -24.81 9.82 -9.48
CA GLY A 401 -23.43 9.42 -9.23
C GLY A 401 -22.81 10.18 -8.07
N THR A 402 -21.59 9.79 -7.70
CA THR A 402 -20.75 10.51 -6.74
C THR A 402 -20.17 11.79 -7.36
N ARG A 403 -19.56 12.68 -6.56
CA ARG A 403 -18.90 13.89 -7.11
C ARG A 403 -17.72 13.50 -7.99
N TYR A 404 -17.01 12.42 -7.63
CA TYR A 404 -15.93 11.90 -8.46
C TYR A 404 -16.44 11.39 -9.81
N GLU A 405 -17.60 10.73 -9.85
CA GLU A 405 -18.23 10.32 -11.12
C GLU A 405 -18.69 11.51 -11.96
N ILE A 406 -19.28 12.54 -11.34
CA ILE A 406 -19.62 13.81 -12.01
C ILE A 406 -18.36 14.44 -12.62
N TYR A 407 -17.30 14.60 -11.84
CA TYR A 407 -16.03 15.14 -12.29
C TYR A 407 -15.42 14.36 -13.46
N ASN A 408 -15.46 13.02 -13.42
CA ASN A 408 -14.97 12.18 -14.51
C ASN A 408 -15.83 12.33 -15.78
N ALA A 409 -17.15 12.46 -15.63
CA ALA A 409 -18.05 12.70 -16.75
C ALA A 409 -17.81 14.08 -17.39
N GLU A 410 -17.54 15.10 -16.57
CA GLU A 410 -17.18 16.46 -17.01
C GLU A 410 -15.85 16.47 -17.76
N ILE A 411 -14.82 15.78 -17.26
CA ILE A 411 -13.55 15.60 -17.99
C ILE A 411 -13.78 14.92 -19.33
N THR A 412 -14.54 13.83 -19.35
CA THR A 412 -14.80 13.06 -20.57
C THR A 412 -15.54 13.91 -21.62
N ASN A 413 -16.41 14.81 -21.17
CA ASN A 413 -17.23 15.67 -22.02
C ASN A 413 -16.76 17.14 -22.00
N GLN A 414 -15.47 17.40 -21.72
CA GLN A 414 -14.98 18.74 -21.40
C GLN A 414 -15.23 19.79 -22.50
N ASN A 415 -15.13 19.40 -23.78
CA ASN A 415 -15.46 20.30 -24.89
C ASN A 415 -16.94 20.69 -24.92
N ALA A 416 -17.83 19.76 -24.58
CA ALA A 416 -19.27 20.02 -24.50
C ALA A 416 -19.57 20.91 -23.28
N LEU A 417 -18.99 20.62 -22.12
CA LEU A 417 -19.09 21.46 -20.92
C LEU A 417 -18.61 22.89 -21.21
N GLN A 418 -17.42 23.05 -21.80
CA GLN A 418 -16.90 24.38 -22.12
C GLN A 418 -17.81 25.15 -23.09
N SER A 419 -18.47 24.44 -24.02
CA SER A 419 -19.45 25.05 -24.94
C SER A 419 -20.70 25.52 -24.20
N ILE A 420 -21.19 24.75 -23.21
CA ILE A 420 -22.31 25.13 -22.34
C ILE A 420 -21.95 26.38 -21.54
N LEU A 421 -20.81 26.38 -20.84
CA LEU A 421 -20.35 27.51 -20.02
C LEU A 421 -20.18 28.79 -20.87
N THR A 422 -19.55 28.67 -22.04
CA THR A 422 -19.34 29.80 -22.96
C THR A 422 -20.67 30.35 -23.50
N ALA A 423 -21.58 29.47 -23.90
CA ALA A 423 -22.89 29.88 -24.42
C ALA A 423 -23.75 30.56 -23.35
N ALA A 424 -23.61 30.16 -22.09
CA ALA A 424 -24.28 30.79 -20.94
C ALA A 424 -23.58 32.06 -20.45
N GLY A 425 -22.44 32.44 -21.02
CA GLY A 425 -21.68 33.64 -20.63
C GLY A 425 -21.04 33.53 -19.24
N LYS A 426 -20.69 32.32 -18.82
CA LYS A 426 -20.01 32.08 -17.53
C LYS A 426 -18.63 32.74 -17.50
N ALA A 427 -18.28 33.29 -16.35
CA ALA A 427 -17.01 33.98 -16.15
C ALA A 427 -15.82 33.01 -15.99
N GLU A 428 -16.08 31.81 -15.47
CA GLU A 428 -15.08 30.76 -15.25
C GLU A 428 -15.03 29.76 -16.42
N SER A 429 -13.83 29.25 -16.69
CA SER A 429 -13.54 28.19 -17.65
C SER A 429 -13.37 26.86 -16.93
N SER A 430 -13.84 25.76 -17.53
CA SER A 430 -13.58 24.41 -17.03
C SER A 430 -12.14 23.93 -17.29
N LEU A 431 -11.39 24.66 -18.13
CA LEU A 431 -10.01 24.37 -18.54
C LEU A 431 -9.00 25.21 -17.73
N PRO A 432 -7.86 24.62 -17.32
CA PRO A 432 -6.78 25.35 -16.66
C PRO A 432 -6.15 26.40 -17.59
N ALA A 433 -5.76 27.52 -17.00
CA ALA A 433 -5.12 28.66 -17.66
C ALA A 433 -3.66 28.85 -17.24
N CYS A 434 -3.33 28.66 -15.96
CA CYS A 434 -2.02 28.98 -15.41
C CYS A 434 -0.96 27.91 -15.67
N GLN A 435 -1.29 26.64 -15.43
CA GLN A 435 -0.39 25.52 -15.71
C GLN A 435 -1.16 24.35 -16.33
N PRO A 436 -1.67 24.51 -17.57
CA PRO A 436 -2.40 23.45 -18.25
C PRO A 436 -1.49 22.24 -18.48
N PRO A 437 -1.96 21.01 -18.24
CA PRO A 437 -1.18 19.82 -18.56
C PRO A 437 -0.98 19.69 -20.07
N SER A 438 0.20 19.21 -20.49
CA SER A 438 0.39 18.86 -21.90
C SER A 438 -0.53 17.70 -22.31
N PRO A 439 -0.96 17.60 -23.59
CA PRO A 439 -1.98 16.63 -24.01
C PRO A 439 -1.66 15.15 -23.71
N SER A 440 -0.39 14.78 -23.72
CA SER A 440 0.06 13.41 -23.41
C SER A 440 0.18 13.15 -21.89
N ARG A 441 -0.01 14.18 -21.06
CA ARG A 441 0.28 14.19 -19.63
C ARG A 441 -0.87 14.72 -18.77
N ALA A 442 -2.01 15.00 -19.38
CA ALA A 442 -3.26 15.25 -18.68
C ALA A 442 -3.64 14.01 -17.85
N ASP A 443 -3.66 14.19 -16.54
CA ASP A 443 -4.07 13.15 -15.60
C ASP A 443 -5.45 13.50 -15.00
N PRO A 444 -6.52 12.81 -15.38
CA PRO A 444 -7.83 12.98 -14.76
C PRO A 444 -7.80 12.79 -13.25
N ARG A 445 -6.87 11.99 -12.71
CA ARG A 445 -6.75 11.70 -11.29
C ARG A 445 -5.91 12.72 -10.52
N ARG A 446 -5.53 13.85 -11.13
CA ARG A 446 -4.74 14.90 -10.48
C ARG A 446 -5.34 15.43 -9.16
N ARG A 447 -6.68 15.44 -9.05
CA ARG A 447 -7.41 15.81 -7.82
C ARG A 447 -7.62 14.65 -6.84
N VAL A 448 -7.19 13.43 -7.18
CA VAL A 448 -7.24 12.28 -6.29
C VAL A 448 -5.94 12.20 -5.51
N ILE A 449 -6.05 12.08 -4.20
CA ILE A 449 -4.92 11.86 -3.30
C ILE A 449 -5.09 10.54 -2.57
N THR A 450 -4.00 9.83 -2.37
CA THR A 450 -3.95 8.69 -1.45
C THR A 450 -3.38 9.17 -0.12
N VAL A 451 -4.07 8.87 0.96
CA VAL A 451 -3.70 9.29 2.33
C VAL A 451 -3.67 8.09 3.27
N ALA A 452 -2.87 8.17 4.32
CA ALA A 452 -2.87 7.17 5.39
C ALA A 452 -4.03 7.43 6.35
N GLY A 453 -4.90 6.45 6.58
CA GLY A 453 -5.92 6.50 7.62
C GLY A 453 -5.40 5.82 8.89
N ILE A 454 -5.45 6.52 10.02
CA ILE A 454 -4.93 6.02 11.30
C ILE A 454 -5.96 6.12 12.43
N ASP A 455 -5.81 5.25 13.43
CA ASP A 455 -6.52 5.38 14.70
C ASP A 455 -5.78 6.39 15.61
N CYS A 456 -6.15 7.66 15.47
CA CYS A 456 -5.57 8.71 16.29
C CYS A 456 -5.92 8.60 17.78
N ALA A 457 -7.03 7.94 18.14
CA ALA A 457 -7.46 7.82 19.53
C ALA A 457 -6.60 6.79 20.28
N ALA A 458 -6.23 5.69 19.62
CA ALA A 458 -5.32 4.69 20.17
C ALA A 458 -3.87 5.17 20.26
N HIS A 459 -3.45 6.09 19.38
CA HIS A 459 -2.06 6.53 19.22
C HIS A 459 -1.82 8.01 19.53
N GLU A 460 -2.63 8.62 20.41
CA GLU A 460 -2.58 10.06 20.67
C GLU A 460 -1.18 10.52 21.17
N SER A 461 -0.49 9.69 21.95
CA SER A 461 0.85 9.98 22.45
C SER A 461 1.92 10.06 21.36
N GLU A 462 1.74 9.32 20.27
CA GLU A 462 2.68 9.15 19.17
C GLU A 462 2.53 10.24 18.09
N LEU A 463 1.42 10.97 18.09
CA LEU A 463 1.10 12.02 17.10
C LEU A 463 1.86 13.34 17.31
N ASN A 464 2.67 13.47 18.36
CA ASN A 464 3.38 14.71 18.71
C ASN A 464 4.79 14.82 18.07
N GLY A 465 4.97 14.27 16.87
CA GLY A 465 6.14 14.47 16.04
C GLY A 465 7.41 13.76 16.51
N GLY A 466 7.80 12.71 15.79
CA GLY A 466 9.00 11.91 16.10
C GLY A 466 8.93 11.08 17.39
N SER A 467 7.73 10.92 17.96
CA SER A 467 7.48 10.22 19.24
C SER A 467 7.12 8.74 19.12
N GLY A 468 6.90 8.21 17.90
CA GLY A 468 6.55 6.81 17.71
C GLY A 468 6.22 6.44 16.27
N VAL A 469 6.25 5.14 16.00
CA VAL A 469 5.83 4.52 14.74
C VAL A 469 4.36 4.13 14.88
N ILE A 470 3.50 4.63 13.99
CA ILE A 470 2.05 4.43 14.03
C ILE A 470 1.65 3.47 12.90
N PRO A 471 0.89 2.41 13.18
CA PRO A 471 0.33 1.56 12.13
C PRO A 471 -0.78 2.32 11.37
N VAL A 472 -0.77 2.19 10.05
CA VAL A 472 -1.82 2.67 9.16
C VAL A 472 -2.93 1.64 9.12
N ALA A 473 -4.13 2.02 9.57
CA ALA A 473 -5.29 1.13 9.52
C ALA A 473 -5.64 0.80 8.07
N GLN A 474 -5.67 1.82 7.20
CA GLN A 474 -5.93 1.67 5.77
C GLN A 474 -5.42 2.88 4.99
N PHE A 475 -5.02 2.68 3.73
CA PHE A 475 -4.83 3.80 2.82
C PHE A 475 -6.16 4.13 2.14
N ILE A 476 -6.47 5.41 1.95
CA ILE A 476 -7.76 5.85 1.40
C ILE A 476 -7.50 6.74 0.19
N GLU A 477 -8.18 6.46 -0.91
CA GLU A 477 -8.22 7.37 -2.05
C GLU A 477 -9.34 8.39 -1.86
N ILE A 478 -8.96 9.66 -1.89
CA ILE A 478 -9.85 10.78 -1.66
C ILE A 478 -9.80 11.71 -2.87
N PHE A 479 -10.97 12.01 -3.44
CA PHE A 479 -11.13 13.03 -4.47
C PHE A 479 -11.30 14.41 -3.82
N LEU A 480 -10.40 15.35 -4.11
CA LEU A 480 -10.49 16.73 -3.65
C LEU A 480 -11.60 17.48 -4.40
N VAL A 481 -12.62 17.89 -3.65
CA VAL A 481 -13.85 18.48 -4.22
C VAL A 481 -13.69 19.97 -4.51
N ARG A 482 -12.93 20.68 -3.68
CA ARG A 482 -12.66 22.13 -3.79
C ARG A 482 -11.23 22.47 -3.33
N PRO A 483 -10.73 23.66 -3.66
CA PRO A 483 -9.46 24.15 -3.14
C PRO A 483 -9.39 24.08 -1.61
N SER A 484 -8.19 23.87 -1.09
CA SER A 484 -7.92 24.03 0.32
C SER A 484 -8.04 25.50 0.73
N GLU A 485 -8.58 25.71 1.91
CA GLU A 485 -8.90 27.02 2.47
C GLU A 485 -8.34 27.14 3.88
N SER A 486 -8.20 28.37 4.37
CA SER A 486 -7.97 28.61 5.80
C SER A 486 -9.31 28.66 6.54
N ASP A 487 -9.28 28.34 7.83
CA ASP A 487 -10.38 28.61 8.79
C ASP A 487 -10.81 30.07 8.93
N GLY A 488 -10.18 31.00 8.19
CA GLY A 488 -10.45 32.44 8.23
C GLY A 488 -9.56 33.20 9.22
N ASN A 489 -8.94 32.51 10.18
CA ASN A 489 -7.96 33.10 11.11
C ASN A 489 -6.51 32.81 10.70
N GLY A 490 -6.30 32.01 9.65
CA GLY A 490 -4.98 31.57 9.21
C GLY A 490 -4.36 30.50 10.11
N ALA A 491 -5.15 29.94 11.05
CA ALA A 491 -4.67 29.02 12.07
C ALA A 491 -4.66 27.57 11.56
N ASP A 492 -5.66 27.22 10.75
CA ASP A 492 -5.83 25.87 10.21
C ASP A 492 -6.06 25.89 8.70
N ALA A 493 -5.66 24.82 8.01
CA ALA A 493 -6.16 24.52 6.68
C ALA A 493 -7.31 23.52 6.74
N ILE A 494 -8.21 23.69 5.80
CA ILE A 494 -9.39 22.88 5.57
C ILE A 494 -9.28 22.29 4.17
N ILE A 495 -9.53 20.99 4.06
CA ILE A 495 -9.60 20.27 2.80
C ILE A 495 -10.92 19.48 2.82
N TYR A 496 -11.70 19.59 1.74
CA TYR A 496 -12.89 18.76 1.55
C TYR A 496 -12.60 17.71 0.51
N GLY A 497 -12.75 16.46 0.91
CA GLY A 497 -12.51 15.32 0.05
C GLY A 497 -13.64 14.31 0.11
N GLU A 498 -14.01 13.76 -1.04
CA GLU A 498 -14.92 12.62 -1.15
C GLU A 498 -14.11 11.32 -1.15
N VAL A 499 -14.52 10.35 -0.34
CA VAL A 499 -13.92 9.01 -0.33
C VAL A 499 -14.31 8.29 -1.63
N ILE A 500 -13.31 7.85 -2.37
CA ILE A 500 -13.51 7.01 -3.57
C ILE A 500 -13.54 5.55 -3.13
N ARG A 501 -12.50 5.13 -2.40
CA ARG A 501 -12.36 3.77 -1.89
C ARG A 501 -11.28 3.70 -0.83
N SER A 502 -11.40 2.69 0.02
CA SER A 502 -10.28 2.19 0.80
C SER A 502 -9.39 1.30 -0.07
N VAL A 503 -8.08 1.48 0.05
CA VAL A 503 -7.07 0.66 -0.59
C VAL A 503 -6.67 -0.43 0.39
N GLY A 504 -7.34 -1.58 0.29
CA GLY A 504 -6.87 -2.85 0.87
C GLY A 504 -6.03 -3.64 -0.13
N SER A 505 -5.51 -4.79 0.31
CA SER A 505 -4.79 -5.79 -0.50
C SER A 505 -5.70 -6.41 -1.56
N ALA A 506 -6.01 -5.65 -2.61
CA ALA A 506 -6.71 -6.13 -3.79
C ALA A 506 -5.82 -5.88 -5.01
N PRO A 507 -5.49 -6.92 -5.80
CA PRO A 507 -4.70 -6.77 -7.01
C PRO A 507 -5.56 -6.13 -8.10
N GLY A 508 -5.56 -4.81 -8.21
CA GLY A 508 -6.32 -4.18 -9.29
C GLY A 508 -6.45 -2.67 -9.21
N GLY A 509 -5.52 -1.98 -9.88
CA GLY A 509 -5.76 -0.68 -10.47
C GLY A 509 -5.51 0.52 -9.56
N MET A 510 -4.33 1.13 -9.70
CA MET A 510 -4.09 2.48 -9.20
C MET A 510 -3.54 3.37 -10.29
N GLY A 511 -4.12 4.57 -10.35
CA GLY A 511 -3.68 5.65 -11.21
C GLY A 511 -2.51 6.45 -10.63
N SER A 512 -2.14 7.50 -11.34
CA SER A 512 -0.87 8.24 -11.27
C SER A 512 -0.51 8.96 -9.95
N GLY A 513 -1.22 8.72 -8.84
CA GLY A 513 -1.03 9.43 -7.56
C GLY A 513 -0.56 8.57 -6.38
N GLY A 514 -0.26 7.30 -6.61
CA GLY A 514 0.38 6.43 -5.64
C GLY A 514 0.32 4.96 -6.04
N VAL A 515 1.40 4.21 -5.82
CA VAL A 515 1.47 2.77 -6.08
C VAL A 515 1.53 2.04 -4.75
N VAL A 516 0.50 1.27 -4.45
CA VAL A 516 0.53 0.34 -3.32
C VAL A 516 1.09 -1.00 -3.79
N HIS A 517 2.11 -1.48 -3.10
CA HIS A 517 2.77 -2.74 -3.32
C HIS A 517 2.53 -3.69 -2.16
N ASP A 518 2.07 -4.88 -2.50
CA ASP A 518 2.09 -6.03 -1.60
C ASP A 518 3.52 -6.59 -1.60
N LEU A 519 4.24 -6.44 -0.50
CA LEU A 519 5.57 -7.01 -0.33
C LEU A 519 5.46 -8.26 0.54
N VAL A 520 5.57 -9.43 -0.10
CA VAL A 520 5.76 -10.71 0.59
C VAL A 520 7.22 -11.09 0.48
N GLN A 521 7.89 -11.30 1.62
CA GLN A 521 9.30 -11.69 1.63
C GLN A 521 9.60 -12.75 2.69
N LEU A 522 10.58 -13.59 2.37
CA LEU A 522 11.19 -14.51 3.32
C LEU A 522 12.21 -13.75 4.18
N TYR A 523 12.30 -14.16 5.43
CA TYR A 523 13.30 -13.71 6.38
C TYR A 523 14.13 -14.94 6.76
N GLU A 524 15.45 -14.83 6.61
CA GLU A 524 16.42 -15.85 7.03
C GLU A 524 16.80 -15.71 8.49
#